data_AF-A0A2G9MW81-F1
#
_entry.id   AF-A0A2G9MW81-F1
#
_cell.length_a   1.000
_cell.length_b   1.000
_cell.length_c   1.000
_cell.angle_alpha   90.00
_cell.angle_beta   90.00
_cell.angle_gamma   90.00
#
_symmetry.space_group_name_H-M   'P 1'
#
loop_
_entity.id
_entity.type
_entity.pdbx_description
1 polymer ?
#
loop_
_entity_poly.entity_id
_entity_poly.type
_entity_poly.pdbx_seq_one_letter_code
_entity_poly.pdbx_strand_id
1 'polypeptide(L)'
;RVLSGSLLTSKIDQSDVNLRITSESGICIIGPEDDCLVNDSTRKPGQIYDVVSVDGIDLNVRYSGPDVYLEKFDILPVSSEEFLPNANWNVDVIKENQTSRFYYKINYKMVE
;
A
#
# COMPACT_ATOMS: atom_id res chain seq x y z
N ARG A 1 -13.53 1.23 -3.90
CA ARG A 1 -13.73 -0.11 -3.25
C ARG A 1 -12.40 -0.65 -2.80
N VAL A 2 -11.38 -0.75 -3.66
CA VAL A 2 -10.00 -1.15 -3.29
C VAL A 2 -8.99 -0.49 -4.23
N LEU A 3 -7.88 0.00 -3.68
CA LEU A 3 -6.66 0.39 -4.38
C LEU A 3 -5.64 -0.73 -4.17
N SER A 4 -5.19 -1.33 -5.26
CA SER A 4 -4.25 -2.46 -5.22
C SER A 4 -3.03 -2.18 -6.09
N GLY A 5 -1.88 -2.66 -5.66
CA GLY A 5 -0.67 -2.60 -6.46
C GLY A 5 0.29 -3.73 -6.19
N SER A 6 1.21 -3.92 -7.14
CA SER A 6 2.31 -4.85 -7.00
C SER A 6 3.58 -4.30 -7.63
N LEU A 7 4.68 -4.42 -6.91
CA LEU A 7 6.01 -4.03 -7.35
C LEU A 7 6.85 -5.29 -7.57
N LEU A 8 7.24 -5.50 -8.81
CA LEU A 8 8.15 -6.57 -9.19
C LEU A 8 9.57 -6.00 -9.31
N THR A 9 10.52 -6.65 -8.64
CA THR A 9 11.94 -6.28 -8.69
C THR A 9 12.79 -7.49 -9.07
N SER A 10 14.10 -7.34 -9.24
CA SER A 10 15.03 -8.45 -9.36
C SER A 10 15.22 -9.14 -7.99
N LYS A 11 15.46 -10.46 -7.96
CA LYS A 11 15.68 -11.19 -6.69
C LYS A 11 16.90 -10.71 -5.91
N ILE A 12 17.90 -10.17 -6.61
CA ILE A 12 19.14 -9.67 -5.98
C ILE A 12 19.00 -8.23 -5.47
N ASP A 13 17.99 -7.50 -5.93
CA ASP A 13 17.77 -6.07 -5.64
C ASP A 13 16.58 -5.87 -4.69
N GLN A 14 16.00 -6.95 -4.16
CA GLN A 14 14.71 -6.90 -3.46
C GLN A 14 14.73 -6.11 -2.16
N SER A 15 15.90 -5.91 -1.55
CA SER A 15 16.05 -5.06 -0.36
C SER A 15 16.15 -3.57 -0.67
N ASP A 16 16.48 -3.22 -1.91
CA ASP A 16 16.81 -1.84 -2.29
C ASP A 16 15.69 -1.18 -3.09
N VAL A 17 14.56 -1.88 -3.25
CA VAL A 17 13.44 -1.47 -4.10
C VAL A 17 12.14 -1.69 -3.32
N ASN A 18 11.59 -0.61 -2.78
CA ASN A 18 10.42 -0.68 -1.89
C ASN A 18 9.29 0.22 -2.38
N LEU A 19 8.05 -0.12 -2.01
CA LEU A 19 6.90 0.77 -2.20
C LEU A 19 6.80 1.80 -1.08
N ARG A 20 6.42 3.03 -1.43
CA ARG A 20 5.87 4.01 -0.49
C ARG A 20 4.53 4.52 -0.98
N ILE A 21 3.56 4.59 -0.09
CA ILE A 21 2.22 5.08 -0.38
C ILE A 21 1.89 6.17 0.63
N THR A 22 1.60 7.37 0.14
CA THR A 22 1.23 8.51 0.98
C THR A 22 -0.14 9.06 0.58
N SER A 23 -0.89 9.54 1.56
CA SER A 23 -2.14 10.27 1.32
C SER A 23 -1.87 11.65 0.71
N GLU A 24 -2.91 12.32 0.24
CA GLU A 24 -2.83 13.70 -0.25
C GLU A 24 -2.34 14.68 0.82
N SER A 25 -2.66 14.42 2.10
CA SER A 25 -2.19 15.22 3.24
C SER A 25 -0.72 14.94 3.65
N GLY A 26 -0.08 13.95 3.03
CA GLY A 26 1.31 13.57 3.28
C GLY A 26 1.51 12.50 4.36
N ILE A 27 0.44 11.86 4.86
CA ILE A 27 0.55 10.76 5.82
C ILE A 27 1.15 9.55 5.10
N CYS A 28 2.23 8.97 5.64
CA CYS A 28 2.78 7.73 5.12
C CYS A 28 1.95 6.53 5.58
N ILE A 29 1.33 5.83 4.63
CA ILE A 29 0.45 4.67 4.90
C ILE A 29 1.27 3.38 4.86
N ILE A 30 2.00 3.16 3.76
CA ILE A 30 2.91 2.03 3.57
C ILE A 30 4.28 2.58 3.20
N GLY A 31 5.35 2.05 3.78
CA GLY A 31 6.72 2.37 3.40
C GLY A 31 7.74 1.71 4.33
N PRO A 32 9.01 1.58 3.92
CA PRO A 32 10.05 0.97 4.75
C PRO A 32 10.49 1.87 5.92
N GLU A 33 10.05 3.14 5.94
CA GLU A 33 10.38 4.08 7.01
C GLU A 33 9.56 3.81 8.29
N ASP A 34 10.17 4.11 9.44
CA ASP A 34 9.54 3.92 10.76
C ASP A 34 8.34 4.86 11.02
N ASP A 35 8.20 5.95 10.25
CA ASP A 35 7.10 6.90 10.36
C ASP A 35 5.88 6.52 9.49
N CYS A 36 5.99 5.43 8.71
CA CYS A 36 4.86 4.87 7.98
C CYS A 36 3.97 4.01 8.89
N LEU A 37 2.66 4.14 8.73
CA LEU A 37 1.67 3.42 9.55
C LEU A 37 1.78 1.89 9.41
N VAL A 38 2.21 1.42 8.24
CA VAL A 38 2.48 0.01 7.95
C VAL A 38 3.84 -0.11 7.25
N ASN A 39 4.84 -0.60 7.98
CA ASN A 39 6.19 -0.79 7.46
C ASN A 39 6.58 -2.26 7.27
N ASP A 40 5.73 -3.19 7.70
CA ASP A 40 6.00 -4.61 7.71
C ASP A 40 4.83 -5.42 7.13
N SER A 41 5.04 -6.73 6.98
CA SER A 41 3.98 -7.63 6.54
C SER A 41 2.77 -7.59 7.49
N THR A 42 1.60 -7.25 6.96
CA THR A 42 0.34 -7.27 7.74
C THR A 42 -0.19 -8.69 7.93
N ARG A 43 0.44 -9.68 7.26
CA ARG A 43 0.03 -11.09 7.34
C ARG A 43 0.56 -11.74 8.61
N LYS A 44 -0.29 -11.82 9.61
CA LYS A 44 -0.06 -12.51 10.90
C LYS A 44 -1.03 -13.69 11.03
N PRO A 45 -0.78 -14.67 11.93
CA PRO A 45 -1.75 -15.74 12.17
C PRO A 45 -3.12 -15.17 12.59
N GLY A 46 -4.16 -15.42 11.80
CA GLY A 46 -5.53 -14.95 12.08
C GLY A 46 -5.84 -13.50 11.65
N GLN A 47 -4.86 -12.74 11.16
CA GLN A 47 -5.05 -11.35 10.74
C GLN A 47 -4.24 -11.07 9.47
N ILE A 48 -4.89 -10.56 8.42
CA ILE A 48 -4.22 -10.25 7.15
C ILE A 48 -4.23 -8.76 6.80
N TYR A 49 -4.96 -7.96 7.58
CA TYR A 49 -5.05 -6.51 7.44
C TYR A 49 -4.59 -5.87 8.73
N ASP A 50 -3.85 -4.78 8.64
CA ASP A 50 -3.75 -3.80 9.72
C ASP A 50 -4.76 -2.67 9.45
N VAL A 51 -5.40 -2.15 10.49
CA VAL A 51 -6.36 -1.05 10.40
C VAL A 51 -5.64 0.24 10.76
N VAL A 52 -5.69 1.22 9.86
CA VAL A 52 -5.04 2.53 10.04
C VAL A 52 -6.04 3.65 9.79
N SER A 53 -5.90 4.76 10.52
CA SER A 53 -6.75 5.94 10.34
C SER A 53 -5.99 6.99 9.54
N VAL A 54 -6.55 7.38 8.40
CA VAL A 54 -5.92 8.33 7.45
C VAL A 54 -6.98 9.35 7.04
N ASP A 55 -6.71 10.63 7.28
CA ASP A 55 -7.61 11.74 6.91
C ASP A 55 -9.05 11.58 7.43
N GLY A 56 -9.20 10.96 8.61
CA GLY A 56 -10.50 10.73 9.25
C GLY A 56 -11.27 9.51 8.75
N ILE A 57 -10.64 8.64 7.96
CA ILE A 57 -11.22 7.39 7.45
C ILE A 57 -10.38 6.21 7.93
N ASP A 58 -11.04 5.16 8.41
CA ASP A 58 -10.36 3.92 8.78
C ASP A 58 -10.24 2.98 7.57
N LEU A 59 -9.00 2.57 7.29
CA LEU A 59 -8.62 1.75 6.14
C LEU A 59 -8.08 0.41 6.61
N ASN A 60 -8.57 -0.66 6.00
CA ASN A 60 -7.88 -1.95 5.99
C ASN A 60 -6.71 -1.86 5.01
N VAL A 61 -5.51 -2.16 5.51
CA VAL A 61 -4.28 -2.22 4.72
C VAL A 61 -3.76 -3.64 4.76
N ARG A 62 -3.59 -4.25 3.60
CA ARG A 62 -2.86 -5.49 3.44
C ARG A 62 -1.57 -5.19 2.73
N TYR A 63 -0.44 -5.57 3.31
CA TYR A 63 0.87 -5.39 2.72
C TYR A 63 1.71 -6.65 2.90
N SER A 64 2.48 -7.00 1.88
CA SER A 64 3.39 -8.15 1.93
C SER A 64 4.57 -7.94 2.87
N GLY A 65 4.92 -6.69 3.16
CA GLY A 65 6.21 -6.32 3.74
C GLY A 65 7.24 -6.00 2.64
N PRO A 66 8.34 -5.33 3.01
CA PRO A 66 9.49 -5.03 2.14
C PRO A 66 10.33 -6.30 1.90
N ASP A 67 11.51 -6.13 1.28
CA ASP A 67 12.54 -7.17 1.10
C ASP A 67 12.08 -8.42 0.33
N VAL A 68 11.07 -8.28 -0.52
CA VAL A 68 10.51 -9.39 -1.30
C VAL A 68 10.54 -9.09 -2.80
N TYR A 69 10.85 -10.13 -3.59
CA TYR A 69 10.80 -10.08 -5.06
C TYR A 69 9.51 -9.48 -5.64
N LEU A 70 8.38 -9.69 -4.95
CA LEU A 70 7.08 -9.21 -5.35
C LEU A 70 6.34 -8.62 -4.15
N GLU A 71 6.48 -7.31 -3.97
CA GLU A 71 5.68 -6.58 -3.01
C GLU A 71 4.25 -6.42 -3.52
N LYS A 72 3.27 -6.52 -2.61
CA LYS A 72 1.85 -6.36 -2.92
C LYS A 72 1.16 -5.60 -1.81
N PHE A 73 0.21 -4.76 -2.22
CA PHE A 73 -0.69 -4.14 -1.27
C PHE A 73 -2.14 -4.10 -1.77
N ASP A 74 -3.07 -4.07 -0.80
CA ASP A 74 -4.47 -3.71 -0.97
C ASP A 74 -4.86 -2.69 0.10
N ILE A 75 -5.48 -1.58 -0.29
CA ILE A 75 -6.04 -0.55 0.60
C ILE A 75 -7.53 -0.42 0.31
N LEU A 76 -8.35 -0.54 1.34
CA LEU A 76 -9.80 -0.42 1.25
C LEU A 76 -10.40 0.10 2.55
N PRO A 77 -11.56 0.78 2.52
CA PRO A 77 -12.25 1.19 3.74
C PRO A 77 -12.60 -0.02 4.63
N VAL A 78 -12.61 0.17 5.95
CA VAL A 78 -13.08 -0.85 6.89
C VAL A 78 -14.57 -1.12 6.70
N SER A 79 -15.37 -0.06 6.55
CA SER A 79 -16.80 -0.16 6.26
C SER A 79 -17.05 -0.54 4.79
N SER A 80 -17.91 -1.53 4.56
CA SER A 80 -18.32 -1.93 3.19
C SER A 80 -19.26 -0.94 2.50
N GLU A 81 -19.81 0.00 3.28
CA GLU A 81 -20.68 1.08 2.82
C GLU A 81 -19.88 2.31 2.41
N GLU A 82 -18.68 2.47 2.95
CA GLU A 82 -17.78 3.58 2.63
C GLU A 82 -17.01 3.35 1.32
N PHE A 83 -16.44 4.45 0.82
CA PHE A 83 -15.67 4.51 -0.42
C PHE A 83 -14.26 4.96 -0.10
N LEU A 84 -13.31 4.58 -0.98
CA LEU A 84 -12.02 5.23 -0.95
C LEU A 84 -12.25 6.73 -1.21
N PRO A 85 -11.61 7.62 -0.45
CA PRO A 85 -11.72 9.05 -0.70
C PRO A 85 -11.31 9.35 -2.14
N ASN A 86 -12.09 10.22 -2.79
CA ASN A 86 -11.73 10.78 -4.09
C ASN A 86 -10.66 11.84 -3.88
N ALA A 87 -9.42 11.37 -3.73
CA ALA A 87 -8.25 12.15 -3.40
C ALA A 87 -7.05 11.67 -4.22
N ASN A 88 -5.96 12.44 -4.20
CA ASN A 88 -4.71 12.02 -4.79
C ASN A 88 -4.00 11.01 -3.88
N TRP A 89 -3.61 9.87 -4.46
CA TRP A 89 -2.82 8.84 -3.78
C TRP A 89 -1.44 8.83 -4.43
N ASN A 90 -0.40 9.13 -3.66
CA ASN A 90 0.95 9.11 -4.17
C ASN A 90 1.54 7.71 -3.97
N VAL A 91 2.11 7.15 -5.03
CA VAL A 91 2.80 5.86 -4.98
C VAL A 91 4.20 6.08 -5.51
N ASP A 92 5.18 6.00 -4.61
CA ASP A 92 6.58 6.07 -4.95
C ASP A 92 7.18 4.66 -4.99
N VAL A 93 8.05 4.46 -5.97
CA VAL A 93 8.95 3.30 -6.00
C VAL A 93 10.29 3.79 -5.52
N ILE A 94 10.61 3.56 -4.24
CA ILE A 94 11.88 3.94 -3.64
C ILE A 94 12.94 3.01 -4.20
N LYS A 95 13.88 3.58 -4.95
CA LYS A 95 15.03 2.90 -5.53
C LYS A 95 16.05 3.91 -6.02
N GLU A 96 17.25 3.43 -6.33
CA GLU A 96 18.27 4.18 -7.04
C GLU A 96 18.15 3.91 -8.55
N ASN A 97 18.91 2.92 -9.06
CA ASN A 97 18.97 2.57 -10.48
C ASN A 97 18.45 1.16 -10.79
N GLN A 98 17.91 0.47 -9.78
CA GLN A 98 17.44 -0.91 -9.90
C GLN A 98 16.28 -1.01 -10.90
N THR A 99 16.23 -2.13 -11.62
CA THR A 99 15.13 -2.40 -12.54
C THR A 99 13.91 -2.87 -11.76
N SER A 100 12.77 -2.22 -11.99
CA SER A 100 11.53 -2.58 -11.33
C SER A 100 10.33 -2.35 -12.25
N ARG A 101 9.22 -3.01 -11.94
CA ARG A 101 7.97 -2.83 -12.66
C ARG A 101 6.82 -2.75 -11.68
N PHE A 102 6.12 -1.62 -11.73
CA PHE A 102 4.95 -1.37 -10.93
C PHE A 102 3.68 -1.63 -11.74
N TYR A 103 2.73 -2.32 -11.13
CA TYR A 103 1.39 -2.55 -11.65
C TYR A 103 0.38 -2.09 -10.61
N TYR A 104 -0.69 -1.44 -11.04
CA TYR A 104 -1.76 -1.00 -10.16
C TYR A 104 -3.14 -1.31 -10.75
N LYS A 105 -4.13 -1.42 -9.86
CA LYS A 105 -5.54 -1.57 -10.21
C LYS A 105 -6.37 -0.81 -9.19
N ILE A 106 -7.29 0.02 -9.69
CA ILE A 106 -8.25 0.72 -8.86
C ILE A 106 -9.63 0.17 -9.17
N ASN A 107 -10.32 -0.33 -8.14
CA ASN A 107 -11.71 -0.77 -8.26
C ASN A 107 -12.62 0.24 -7.60
N TYR A 108 -13.34 1.02 -8.40
CA TYR A 108 -14.38 1.92 -7.93
C TYR A 108 -15.67 1.14 -7.66
N LYS A 109 -16.42 1.57 -6.63
CA LYS A 109 -17.82 1.17 -6.45
C LYS A 109 -18.61 2.34 -7.02
N MET A 110 -19.44 2.11 -8.03
CA MET A 110 -20.31 3.15 -8.56
C MET A 110 -21.43 3.40 -7.55
N VAL A 111 -21.77 4.67 -7.34
CA VAL A 111 -22.98 5.06 -6.62
C VAL A 111 -24.11 4.91 -7.64
N GLU A 112 -25.14 4.11 -7.33
CA GLU A 112 -26.39 4.06 -8.10
C GLU A 112 -27.21 5.34 -7.90
#